data_AF-A0A7S3P079-F1
#
_entry.id   AF-A0A7S3P079-F1
#
_cell.length_a   1.000
_cell.length_b   1.000
_cell.length_c   1.000
_cell.angle_alpha   90.00
_cell.angle_beta   90.00
_cell.angle_gamma   90.00
#
_symmetry.space_group_name_H-M   'P 1'
#
loop_
_entity.id
_entity.type
_entity.pdbx_description
1 polymer ?
#
loop_
_entity_poly.entity_id
_entity_poly.type
_entity_poly.pdbx_seq_one_letter_code
_entity_poly.pdbx_strand_id
1 'polypeptide(L)'
;QTSLRNKVSTKGLTSSFNWHSNEVSYQQDIQEFCRVLFNAIEESFKAIDKPCKINDLYQGAMSDYLKCTECDYERRNILEFLDLSLPIHDPWNNINNSSLQEALENYVKAEVLDEDNKYFC
;
A
#
# COMPACT_ATOMS: atom_id res chain seq x y z
N GLN A 1 -26.93 -8.62 15.87
CA GLN A 1 -27.38 -9.16 14.57
C GLN A 1 -26.78 -10.56 14.46
N THR A 2 -27.57 -11.63 14.52
CA THR A 2 -27.06 -13.02 14.44
C THR A 2 -27.62 -13.68 13.19
N SER A 3 -26.72 -14.11 12.31
CA SER A 3 -27.05 -14.81 11.06
C SER A 3 -27.34 -16.29 11.34
N LEU A 4 -28.30 -16.88 10.62
CA LEU A 4 -28.63 -18.31 10.66
C LEU A 4 -27.60 -19.18 9.90
N ARG A 5 -26.63 -18.58 9.19
CA ARG A 5 -25.56 -19.31 8.51
C ARG A 5 -24.45 -19.69 9.48
N ASN A 6 -24.04 -20.96 9.44
CA ASN A 6 -22.83 -21.43 10.11
C ASN A 6 -21.60 -20.66 9.61
N LYS A 7 -20.67 -20.35 10.52
CA LYS A 7 -19.39 -19.70 10.19
C LYS A 7 -18.57 -20.57 9.23
N VAL A 8 -17.94 -19.94 8.25
CA VAL A 8 -16.97 -20.60 7.38
C VAL A 8 -15.62 -20.67 8.11
N SER A 9 -14.95 -21.82 8.04
CA SER A 9 -13.64 -22.03 8.68
C SER A 9 -12.53 -21.41 7.82
N THR A 10 -11.65 -20.62 8.45
CA THR A 10 -10.46 -20.03 7.80
C THR A 10 -9.19 -20.88 7.95
N LYS A 11 -9.28 -22.05 8.62
CA LYS A 11 -8.11 -22.91 8.90
C LYS A 11 -7.35 -23.35 7.65
N GLY A 12 -8.05 -23.59 6.54
CA GLY A 12 -7.42 -23.96 5.27
C GLY A 12 -6.62 -22.81 4.67
N LEU A 13 -7.13 -21.59 4.79
CA LEU A 13 -6.45 -20.39 4.31
C LEU A 13 -5.18 -20.11 5.13
N THR A 14 -5.28 -20.11 6.47
CA THR A 14 -4.11 -19.88 7.34
C THR A 14 -3.05 -20.96 7.15
N SER A 15 -3.45 -22.22 6.95
CA SER A 15 -2.52 -23.31 6.65
C SER A 15 -1.83 -23.14 5.30
N SER A 16 -2.49 -22.53 4.31
CA SER A 16 -1.89 -22.28 2.98
C SER A 16 -0.83 -21.18 3.02
N PHE A 17 -0.91 -20.26 3.99
CA PHE A 17 0.13 -19.29 4.31
C PHE A 17 1.20 -19.83 5.27
N ASN A 18 1.19 -21.15 5.54
CA ASN A 18 2.10 -21.82 6.47
C ASN A 18 1.97 -21.35 7.94
N TRP A 19 0.85 -20.69 8.29
CA TRP A 19 0.54 -20.28 9.67
C TRP A 19 -0.12 -21.42 10.42
N HIS A 20 0.69 -22.26 11.06
CA HIS A 20 0.25 -23.54 11.64
C HIS A 20 -0.01 -23.50 13.16
N SER A 21 0.28 -22.40 13.87
CA SER A 21 0.14 -22.31 15.35
C SER A 21 -0.01 -20.85 15.83
N ASN A 22 0.51 -20.49 17.01
CA ASN A 22 0.39 -19.20 17.71
C ASN A 22 0.53 -17.95 16.83
N GLU A 23 1.17 -18.02 15.66
CA GLU A 23 1.20 -17.00 14.59
C GLU A 23 -0.18 -16.48 14.17
N VAL A 24 -1.19 -17.35 14.12
CA VAL A 24 -2.60 -16.95 13.85
C VAL A 24 -3.18 -16.08 14.98
N SER A 25 -2.58 -16.15 16.18
CA SER A 25 -2.97 -15.35 17.34
C SER A 25 -2.21 -14.01 17.43
N TYR A 26 -1.21 -13.78 16.59
CA TYR A 26 -0.55 -12.48 16.51
C TYR A 26 -1.36 -11.52 15.65
N GLN A 27 -1.43 -10.26 16.09
CA GLN A 27 -2.01 -9.21 15.27
C GLN A 27 -1.10 -8.96 14.07
N GLN A 28 -1.66 -9.17 12.89
CA GLN A 28 -1.00 -8.89 11.62
C GLN A 28 -1.37 -7.49 11.17
N ASP A 29 -0.44 -6.76 10.57
CA ASP A 29 -0.79 -5.56 9.83
C ASP A 29 -1.67 -5.96 8.64
N ILE A 30 -2.81 -5.30 8.48
CA ILE A 30 -3.75 -5.58 7.39
C ILE A 30 -3.11 -5.31 6.03
N GLN A 31 -2.21 -4.33 5.94
CA GLN A 31 -1.51 -3.97 4.72
C GLN A 31 -0.54 -5.09 4.30
N GLU A 32 0.21 -5.62 5.26
CA GLU A 32 1.12 -6.75 5.01
C GLU A 32 0.34 -8.01 4.59
N PHE A 33 -0.75 -8.33 5.29
CA PHE A 33 -1.60 -9.47 4.94
C PHE A 33 -2.20 -9.34 3.53
N CYS A 34 -2.72 -8.16 3.16
CA CYS A 34 -3.26 -7.92 1.83
C CYS A 34 -2.21 -8.15 0.74
N ARG A 35 -0.97 -7.72 0.97
CA ARG A 35 0.13 -7.93 0.02
C ARG A 35 0.51 -9.40 -0.13
N VAL A 36 0.60 -10.14 0.98
CA VAL A 36 0.84 -11.60 0.95
C VAL A 36 -0.28 -12.33 0.21
N LEU A 37 -1.53 -11.96 0.46
CA LEU A 37 -2.69 -12.55 -0.20
C LEU A 37 -2.67 -12.29 -1.72
N PHE A 38 -2.38 -11.06 -2.15
CA PHE A 38 -2.32 -10.72 -3.57
C PHE A 38 -1.22 -11.49 -4.30
N ASN A 39 -0.03 -11.58 -3.69
CA ASN A 39 1.06 -12.40 -4.24
C ASN A 39 0.67 -13.88 -4.38
N ALA A 40 0.05 -14.46 -3.35
CA ALA A 40 -0.41 -15.85 -3.39
C ALA A 40 -1.48 -16.09 -4.47
N ILE A 41 -2.37 -15.13 -4.70
CA ILE A 41 -3.34 -15.18 -5.80
C ILE A 41 -2.60 -15.12 -7.14
N GLU A 42 -1.68 -14.18 -7.34
CA GLU A 42 -0.91 -14.11 -8.58
C GLU A 42 -0.15 -15.41 -8.88
N GLU A 43 0.53 -15.99 -7.88
CA GLU A 43 1.25 -17.25 -8.02
C GLU A 43 0.31 -18.42 -8.35
N SER A 44 -0.86 -18.47 -7.70
CA SER A 44 -1.88 -19.49 -7.98
C SER A 44 -2.39 -19.43 -9.41
N PHE A 45 -2.55 -18.22 -9.97
CA PHE A 45 -2.98 -18.02 -11.36
C PHE A 45 -1.85 -18.32 -12.36
N LYS A 46 -0.60 -17.99 -12.03
CA LYS A 46 0.60 -18.38 -12.81
C LYS A 46 0.71 -19.91 -12.90
N ALA A 47 0.45 -20.63 -11.81
CA ALA A 47 0.53 -22.09 -11.78
C ALA A 47 -0.50 -22.79 -12.70
N ILE A 48 -1.64 -22.14 -12.98
CA ILE A 48 -2.69 -22.67 -13.87
C ILE A 48 -2.67 -22.03 -15.27
N ASP A 49 -1.62 -21.28 -15.61
CA ASP A 49 -1.44 -20.55 -16.88
C ASP A 49 -2.66 -19.68 -17.26
N LYS A 50 -3.24 -19.01 -16.25
CA LYS A 50 -4.35 -18.06 -16.46
C LYS A 50 -3.93 -16.64 -16.12
N PRO A 51 -4.47 -15.63 -16.83
CA PRO A 51 -4.20 -14.24 -16.50
C PRO A 51 -4.77 -13.90 -15.12
N CYS A 52 -3.92 -13.37 -14.25
CA CYS A 52 -4.35 -12.77 -13.00
C CYS A 52 -4.84 -11.34 -13.26
N LYS A 53 -5.97 -10.96 -12.67
CA LYS A 53 -6.57 -9.62 -12.81
C LYS A 53 -6.35 -8.73 -11.59
N ILE A 54 -5.44 -9.09 -10.69
CA ILE A 54 -5.19 -8.27 -9.49
C ILE A 54 -4.69 -6.89 -9.88
N ASN A 55 -3.71 -6.81 -10.78
CA ASN A 55 -3.17 -5.53 -11.23
C ASN A 55 -4.23 -4.72 -12.01
N ASP A 56 -5.05 -5.37 -12.83
CA ASP A 56 -6.15 -4.70 -13.54
C ASP A 56 -7.19 -4.05 -12.60
N LEU A 57 -7.37 -4.61 -11.40
CA LEU A 57 -8.38 -4.18 -10.44
C LEU A 57 -7.85 -3.21 -9.38
N TYR A 58 -6.60 -3.39 -8.97
CA TYR A 58 -6.02 -2.71 -7.80
C TYR A 58 -4.82 -1.82 -8.12
N GLN A 59 -4.19 -1.97 -9.30
CA GLN A 59 -3.00 -1.19 -9.63
C GLN A 59 -3.37 0.23 -10.06
N GLY A 60 -2.78 1.20 -9.37
CA GLY A 60 -2.71 2.59 -9.81
C GLY A 60 -1.28 2.95 -10.23
N ALA A 61 -1.15 4.12 -10.86
CA ALA A 61 0.14 4.71 -11.19
C ALA A 61 0.21 6.13 -10.63
N MET A 62 1.36 6.48 -10.06
CA MET A 62 1.68 7.83 -9.60
C MET A 62 2.95 8.33 -10.29
N SER A 63 3.03 9.64 -10.52
CA SER A 63 4.23 10.27 -11.06
C SER A 63 4.98 10.91 -9.90
N ASP A 64 6.12 10.32 -9.55
CA ASP A 64 7.07 10.94 -8.64
C ASP A 64 8.01 11.86 -9.42
N TYR A 65 8.28 13.05 -8.90
CA TYR A 65 9.13 14.03 -9.55
C TYR A 65 10.05 14.73 -8.56
N LEU A 66 11.26 15.02 -9.03
CA LEU A 66 12.26 15.78 -8.32
C LEU A 66 12.67 16.93 -9.22
N LYS A 67 12.46 18.16 -8.76
CA LYS A 67 12.85 19.37 -9.47
C LYS A 67 13.81 20.20 -8.61
N CYS A 68 15.00 20.48 -9.14
CA CYS A 68 15.93 21.42 -8.52
C CYS A 68 15.43 22.86 -8.74
N THR A 69 15.45 23.67 -7.67
CA THR A 69 15.04 25.08 -7.69
C THR A 69 16.13 26.02 -8.21
N GLU A 70 17.40 25.57 -8.26
CA GLU A 70 18.54 26.40 -8.66
C GLU A 70 18.98 26.21 -10.11
N CYS A 71 18.97 24.96 -10.62
CA CYS A 71 19.48 24.63 -11.96
C CYS A 71 18.38 24.14 -12.94
N ASP A 72 17.11 24.14 -12.53
CA ASP A 72 15.95 23.68 -13.31
C ASP A 72 16.01 22.21 -13.79
N TYR A 73 16.93 21.39 -13.27
CA TYR A 73 16.94 19.95 -13.54
C TYR A 73 15.70 19.27 -12.97
N GLU A 74 15.00 18.48 -13.80
CA GLU A 74 13.83 17.68 -13.42
C GLU A 74 14.06 16.21 -13.73
N ARG A 75 13.82 15.35 -12.73
CA ARG A 75 13.68 13.90 -12.91
C ARG A 75 12.24 13.51 -12.61
N ARG A 76 11.65 12.68 -13.47
CA ARG A 76 10.32 12.11 -13.26
C ARG A 76 10.37 10.60 -13.40
N ASN A 77 9.73 9.89 -12.48
CA ASN A 77 9.57 8.44 -12.55
C ASN A 77 8.08 8.10 -12.35
N ILE A 78 7.60 7.10 -13.09
CA ILE A 78 6.27 6.55 -12.87
C ILE A 78 6.42 5.37 -11.92
N LEU A 79 5.67 5.40 -10.82
CA LEU A 79 5.62 4.34 -9.81
C LEU A 79 4.23 3.70 -9.84
N GLU A 80 4.19 2.39 -9.73
CA GLU A 80 2.95 1.61 -9.62
C GLU A 80 2.65 1.32 -8.15
N PHE A 81 1.38 1.37 -7.76
CA PHE A 81 0.95 1.09 -6.38
C PHE A 81 -0.30 0.21 -6.37
N LEU A 82 -0.48 -0.58 -5.30
CA LEU A 82 -1.69 -1.39 -5.05
C LEU A 82 -2.49 -0.88 -3.84
N ASP A 83 -1.87 -0.05 -3.01
CA ASP A 83 -2.46 0.55 -1.82
C ASP A 83 -1.86 1.95 -1.58
N LEU A 84 -2.60 2.80 -0.86
CA LEU A 84 -2.17 4.16 -0.48
C LEU A 84 -2.16 4.29 1.04
N SER A 85 -1.00 4.65 1.58
CA SER A 85 -0.82 4.94 3.00
C SER A 85 -1.01 6.43 3.25
N LEU A 86 -2.20 6.80 3.73
CA LEU A 86 -2.56 8.19 4.00
C LEU A 86 -2.38 8.50 5.50
N PRO A 87 -1.51 9.46 5.87
CA PRO A 87 -1.33 9.83 7.27
C PRO A 87 -2.60 10.52 7.80
N ILE A 88 -3.11 10.09 8.95
CA ILE A 88 -4.23 10.78 9.62
C ILE A 88 -3.71 11.96 10.41
N HIS A 89 -2.65 11.74 11.19
CA HIS A 89 -1.98 12.76 11.96
C HIS A 89 -0.46 12.55 11.90
N ASP A 90 0.26 13.60 11.54
CA ASP A 90 1.72 13.67 11.57
C ASP A 90 2.13 14.93 12.36
N PRO A 91 2.60 14.78 13.61
CA PRO A 91 3.01 15.91 14.43
C PRO A 91 4.34 16.54 13.98
N TRP A 92 5.18 15.83 13.23
CA TRP A 92 6.45 16.36 12.73
C TRP A 92 6.24 17.31 11.55
N ASN A 93 5.32 16.94 10.65
CA ASN A 93 4.99 17.74 9.47
C ASN A 93 3.73 18.60 9.65
N ASN A 94 3.21 18.69 10.88
CA ASN A 94 1.99 19.43 11.23
C ASN A 94 0.78 19.06 10.36
N ILE A 95 0.66 17.78 10.01
CA ILE A 95 -0.47 17.23 9.25
C ILE A 95 -1.53 16.74 10.24
N ASN A 96 -2.76 17.19 10.06
CA ASN A 96 -3.91 16.69 10.81
C ASN A 96 -5.12 16.62 9.88
N ASN A 97 -5.23 15.51 9.17
CA ASN A 97 -6.25 15.31 8.15
C ASN A 97 -7.59 14.96 8.80
N SER A 98 -8.57 15.83 8.61
CA SER A 98 -9.93 15.65 9.11
C SER A 98 -10.82 14.83 8.15
N SER A 99 -10.41 14.68 6.90
CA SER A 99 -11.14 13.95 5.87
C SER A 99 -10.20 13.19 4.93
N LEU A 100 -10.75 12.19 4.23
CA LEU A 100 -10.01 11.46 3.19
C LEU A 100 -9.54 12.37 2.06
N GLN A 101 -10.36 13.35 1.69
CA GLN A 101 -10.01 14.32 0.64
C GLN A 101 -8.79 15.14 1.05
N GLU A 102 -8.79 15.68 2.28
CA GLU A 102 -7.67 16.44 2.82
C GLU A 102 -6.39 15.60 2.89
N ALA A 103 -6.52 14.32 3.27
CA ALA A 103 -5.41 13.39 3.29
C ALA A 103 -4.82 13.14 1.89
N LEU A 104 -5.67 13.00 0.86
CA LEU A 104 -5.23 12.84 -0.52
C LEU A 104 -4.58 14.12 -1.07
N GLU A 105 -5.13 15.29 -0.75
CA GLU A 105 -4.57 16.59 -1.14
C GLU A 105 -3.19 16.81 -0.52
N ASN A 106 -3.01 16.45 0.75
CA ASN A 106 -1.71 16.51 1.42
C ASN A 106 -0.74 15.44 0.90
N TYR A 107 -1.21 14.24 0.53
CA TYR A 107 -0.37 13.17 0.00
C TYR A 107 0.28 13.52 -1.35
N VAL A 108 -0.40 14.29 -2.20
CA VAL A 108 0.15 14.71 -3.51
C VAL A 108 0.91 16.04 -3.44
N LYS A 109 0.99 16.66 -2.27
CA LYS A 109 1.65 17.94 -2.08
C LYS A 109 3.16 17.75 -2.19
N ALA A 110 3.81 18.61 -2.96
CA ALA A 110 5.25 18.61 -3.08
C ALA A 110 5.91 19.00 -1.75
N GLU A 111 6.91 18.23 -1.35
CA GLU A 111 7.78 18.56 -0.23
C GLU A 111 9.02 19.29 -0.71
N VAL A 112 9.47 20.28 0.06
CA VAL A 112 10.71 21.01 -0.22
C VAL A 112 11.83 20.35 0.56
N LEU A 113 12.83 19.84 -0.17
CA LEU A 113 14.04 19.27 0.40
C LEU A 113 15.01 20.38 0.80
N ASP A 114 15.03 20.75 2.08
CA ASP A 114 15.90 21.79 2.63
C ASP A 114 16.88 21.25 3.69
N GLU A 115 17.84 22.08 4.07
CA GLU A 115 18.86 21.82 5.09
C GLU A 115 19.63 20.51 4.86
N ASP A 116 19.58 19.59 5.83
CA ASP A 116 20.29 18.30 5.78
C ASP A 116 19.65 17.31 4.79
N ASN A 117 18.45 17.59 4.29
CA ASN A 117 17.72 16.73 3.34
C ASN A 117 17.90 17.16 1.88
N LYS A 118 18.81 18.10 1.60
CA LYS A 118 19.06 18.59 0.23
C LYS A 118 19.50 17.47 -0.68
N TYR A 119 18.88 17.42 -1.86
CA TYR A 119 19.27 16.51 -2.91
C TYR A 119 20.56 17.01 -3.59
N PHE A 120 21.56 16.13 -3.72
CA PHE A 120 22.73 16.41 -4.55
C PHE A 120 22.32 16.32 -6.02
N CYS A 121 22.17 17.50 -6.65
CA CYS A 121 21.89 17.61 -8.06
C CYS A 121 23.15 17.41 -8.91
#